data_AF-A0A8J3E463-F1
#
_entry.id   AF-A0A8J3E463-F1
#
_cell.length_a   1.000
_cell.length_b   1.000
_cell.length_c   1.000
_cell.angle_alpha   90.00
_cell.angle_beta   90.00
_cell.angle_gamma   90.00
#
_symmetry.space_group_name_H-M   'P 1'
#
loop_
_entity.id
_entity.type
_entity.pdbx_description
1 polymer ?
#
loop_
_entity_poly.entity_id
_entity_poly.type
_entity_poly.pdbx_seq_one_letter_code
_entity_poly.pdbx_strand_id
1 'polypeptide(L)' 'MLTGGVVYVLGMFVVTIMFNAPLNDALAAVDPSGGEGAALWARYLKDWTAWNHVRTVALAAACMLFIAALVAR' A
#
# COMPACT_ATOMS: atom_id res chain seq x y z
N MET A 1 -4.14 17.90 -12.32
CA MET A 1 -5.34 17.43 -11.59
C MET A 1 -5.67 15.99 -11.95
N LEU A 2 -6.07 15.67 -13.19
CA LEU A 2 -6.43 14.31 -13.59
C LEU A 2 -5.31 13.28 -13.33
N THR A 3 -4.09 13.56 -13.77
CA THR A 3 -2.93 12.67 -13.57
C THR A 3 -2.66 12.40 -12.08
N GLY A 4 -2.67 13.43 -11.24
CA GLY A 4 -2.53 13.28 -9.78
C GLY A 4 -3.64 12.43 -9.18
N GLY A 5 -4.88 12.59 -9.66
CA GLY A 5 -6.02 11.77 -9.25
C GLY A 5 -5.87 10.30 -9.63
N VAL A 6 -5.42 10.00 -10.85
CA VAL A 6 -5.16 8.61 -11.28
C VAL A 6 -4.06 7.97 -10.42
N VAL A 7 -2.93 8.68 -10.22
CA VAL A 7 -1.84 8.18 -9.38
C VAL A 7 -2.30 7.94 -7.94
N TYR A 8 -3.12 8.85 -7.39
CA TYR A 8 -3.71 8.67 -6.08
C TYR A 8 -4.61 7.43 -6.01
N VAL A 9 -5.55 7.26 -6.94
CA VAL A 9 -6.50 6.14 -6.92
C VAL A 9 -5.77 4.80 -7.06
N LEU A 10 -4.88 4.69 -8.04
CA LEU A 10 -4.12 3.45 -8.25
C LEU A 10 -3.16 3.19 -7.09
N GLY A 11 -2.39 4.20 -6.69
CA GLY A 11 -1.39 4.08 -5.63
C GLY A 11 -1.96 3.79 -4.25
N MET A 12 -3.14 4.34 -3.93
CA MET A 12 -3.78 4.17 -2.62
C MET A 12 -4.74 2.99 -2.61
N PHE A 13 -5.80 3.06 -3.42
CA PHE A 13 -6.92 2.11 -3.32
C PHE A 13 -6.56 0.77 -3.92
N VAL A 14 -6.04 0.75 -5.15
CA VAL A 14 -5.72 -0.53 -5.81
C VAL A 14 -4.63 -1.29 -5.05
N VAL A 15 -3.56 -0.60 -4.62
CA VAL A 15 -2.50 -1.25 -3.83
C VAL A 15 -3.03 -1.78 -2.49
N THR A 16 -3.98 -1.08 -1.88
CA THR A 16 -4.58 -1.54 -0.62
C THR A 16 -5.44 -2.77 -0.84
N ILE A 17 -6.40 -2.71 -1.78
CA ILE A 17 -7.37 -3.79 -2.01
C ILE A 17 -6.69 -5.06 -2.55
N MET A 18 -5.71 -4.92 -3.45
CA MET A 18 -5.12 -6.07 -4.13
C MET A 18 -3.97 -6.72 -3.37
N PHE A 19 -3.28 -6.00 -2.48
CA PHE A 19 -2.08 -6.50 -1.81
C PHE A 19 -2.16 -6.42 -0.29
N ASN A 20 -2.50 -5.25 0.26
CA ASN A 20 -2.47 -5.07 1.72
C ASN A 20 -3.62 -5.83 2.40
N ALA A 21 -4.85 -5.74 1.87
CA ALA A 21 -6.00 -6.43 2.45
C ALA A 21 -5.82 -7.96 2.42
N PRO A 22 -5.42 -8.61 1.30
CA PRO A 22 -5.15 -10.04 1.29
C PRO A 22 -4.04 -10.48 2.25
N LEU A 23 -2.98 -9.68 2.40
CA LEU A 23 -1.92 -9.95 3.39
C LEU A 23 -2.46 -9.90 4.81
N ASN A 24 -3.31 -8.91 5.13
CA ASN A 24 -3.94 -8.78 6.44
C ASN A 24 -4.88 -9.95 6.73
N ASP A 25 -5.71 -10.34 5.75
CA ASP A 25 -6.65 -11.46 5.88
C ASP A 25 -5.91 -12.79 6.09
N ALA A 26 -4.80 -13.00 5.36
CA ALA A 26 -3.96 -14.17 5.54
C ALA A 26 -3.31 -14.22 6.93
N LEU A 27 -2.85 -13.08 7.45
CA LEU A 27 -2.30 -12.98 8.79
C LEU A 27 -3.36 -13.24 9.86
N ALA A 28 -4.57 -12.72 9.68
CA ALA A 28 -5.68 -12.88 10.61
C ALA A 28 -6.21 -14.33 10.70
N ALA A 29 -6.00 -15.13 9.65
CA ALA A 29 -6.47 -16.52 9.57
C ALA A 29 -5.58 -17.54 10.31
N VAL A 30 -4.40 -17.14 10.79
CA VAL A 30 -3.43 -18.07 11.39
C VAL A 30 -3.37 -17.95 12.90
N ASP A 31 -3.21 -19.09 13.58
CA ASP A 31 -3.01 -19.15 15.03
C ASP A 31 -1.64 -18.56 15.42
N PRO A 32 -1.60 -17.47 16.21
CA PRO A 32 -0.35 -16.85 16.67
C PRO A 32 0.50 -17.76 17.57
N SER A 33 -0.11 -18.76 18.20
CA SER A 33 0.56 -19.69 19.11
C SER A 33 1.08 -20.96 18.42
N GLY A 34 0.76 -21.14 17.13
CA GLY A 34 1.23 -22.24 16.30
C GLY A 34 2.65 -22.04 15.77
N GLY A 35 3.36 -23.14 15.50
CA GLY A 35 4.75 -23.11 15.02
C GLY A 35 4.97 -22.41 13.67
N GLU A 36 3.92 -22.23 12.87
CA GLU A 36 3.98 -21.55 11.56
C GLU A 36 3.86 -20.01 11.65
N GLY A 37 3.41 -19.46 12.79
CA GLY A 37 3.11 -18.04 12.94
C GLY A 37 4.33 -17.12 12.71
N ALA A 38 5.51 -17.51 13.20
CA ALA A 38 6.72 -16.72 13.05
C ALA A 38 7.20 -16.62 11.59
N ALA A 39 7.10 -17.71 10.83
CA ALA A 39 7.49 -17.75 9.42
C ALA A 39 6.52 -16.92 8.56
N LEU A 40 5.21 -17.06 8.82
CA LEU A 40 4.19 -16.24 8.16
C LEU A 40 4.38 -14.75 8.47
N TRP A 41 4.60 -14.40 9.74
CA TRP A 41 4.84 -13.02 10.15
C TRP A 41 6.05 -12.40 9.45
N ALA A 42 7.16 -13.13 9.37
CA ALA A 42 8.36 -12.64 8.68
C ALA A 42 8.08 -12.33 7.20
N ARG A 43 7.32 -13.20 6.51
CA ARG A 43 6.89 -12.96 5.14
C ARG A 43 5.92 -11.78 5.04
N TYR A 44 4.88 -11.76 5.88
CA TYR A 44 3.90 -10.69 5.94
C TYR A 44 4.59 -9.34 6.12
N LEU A 45 5.48 -9.22 7.11
CA LEU A 45 6.14 -7.95 7.43
C LEU A 45 6.95 -7.44 6.24
N LYS A 46 7.69 -8.32 5.55
CA LYS A 46 8.46 -7.97 4.36
C LYS A 46 7.55 -7.49 3.22
N ASP A 47 6.56 -8.28 2.85
CA ASP A 47 5.70 -8.01 1.70
C ASP A 47 4.82 -6.79 1.96
N TRP A 48 4.24 -6.68 3.15
CA TRP A 48 3.40 -5.56 3.56
C TRP A 48 4.18 -4.24 3.61
N THR A 49 5.40 -4.26 4.14
CA THR A 49 6.26 -3.06 4.18
C THR A 49 6.62 -2.59 2.76
N ALA A 50 6.95 -3.52 1.85
CA ALA A 50 7.23 -3.19 0.46
C ALA A 50 6.02 -2.50 -0.22
N TRP A 51 4.80 -3.03 -0.04
CA TRP A 51 3.60 -2.41 -0.59
C TRP A 51 3.24 -1.08 0.05
N ASN A 52 3.59 -0.85 1.32
CA ASN A 52 3.45 0.47 1.93
C ASN A 52 4.47 1.50 1.42
N HIS A 53 5.67 1.08 1.04
CA HIS A 53 6.59 1.99 0.35
C HIS A 53 6.03 2.40 -1.02
N VAL A 54 5.43 1.48 -1.77
CA VAL A 54 4.74 1.80 -3.03
C VAL A 54 3.62 2.84 -2.79
N ARG A 55 2.77 2.63 -1.77
CA ARG A 55 1.73 3.61 -1.40
C ARG A 55 2.32 4.97 -1.06
N THR A 56 3.37 5.00 -0.25
CA THR A 56 4.05 6.24 0.17
C THR A 56 4.55 7.02 -1.03
N VAL A 57 5.29 6.37 -1.93
CA VAL A 57 5.84 7.01 -3.13
C VAL A 57 4.73 7.51 -4.05
N ALA A 58 3.70 6.68 -4.29
CA ALA A 58 2.59 7.08 -5.15
C ALA A 58 1.82 8.27 -4.58
N LEU A 59 1.57 8.31 -3.27
CA LEU A 59 0.88 9.42 -2.61
C LEU A 59 1.73 10.69 -2.59
N ALA A 60 3.04 10.59 -2.37
CA ALA A 60 3.95 11.72 -2.49
C ALA A 60 3.96 12.29 -3.92
N ALA A 61 4.02 11.41 -4.93
CA ALA A 61 3.95 11.82 -6.33
C ALA A 61 2.60 12.48 -6.67
N ALA A 62 1.48 11.92 -6.22
CA ALA A 62 0.16 12.51 -6.40
C ALA A 62 0.07 13.91 -5.76
N CYS A 63 0.59 14.07 -4.54
CA CYS A 63 0.64 15.36 -3.85
C CYS A 63 1.43 16.40 -4.66
N MET A 64 2.63 16.04 -5.15
CA MET A 64 3.43 16.93 -6.00
C MET A 64 2.70 17.29 -7.30
N LEU A 65 2.02 16.34 -7.95
CA LEU A 65 1.24 16.58 -9.16
C LEU A 65 0.04 17.50 -8.92
N PHE A 66 -0.59 17.42 -7.75
CA PHE A 66 -1.68 18.34 -7.39
C PHE A 66 -1.17 19.76 -7.13
N ILE A 67 -0.05 19.90 -6.40
CA ILE A 67 0.59 21.21 -6.17
C ILE A 67 1.01 21.83 -7.50
N ALA A 68 1.71 21.07 -8.36
CA ALA A 68 2.12 21.56 -9.67
C ALA A 68 0.91 22.00 -10.52
N ALA A 69 -0.18 21.22 -10.50
CA ALA A 69 -1.41 21.59 -11.20
C ALA A 69 -2.15 22.80 -10.58
N LEU A 70 -1.89 23.13 -9.32
CA LEU A 70 -2.42 24.34 -8.68
C LEU A 70 -1.58 25.57 -9.03
N VAL A 71 -0.25 25.43 -9.06
CA VAL A 71 0.69 26.51 -9.37
C VAL A 71 0.73 26.85 -10.86
N ALA A 72 0.49 25.87 -11.74
CA ALA A 72 0.44 26.07 -13.19
C ALA A 72 -0.88 26.66 -13.70
N ARG A 73 -1.75 27.12 -12.78
CA ARG A 73 -3.00 27.83 -13.08
C ARG A 73 -2.83 29.30 -12.84
#